data_AF-A0A8S2WAA4-F1
#
_entry.id   AF-A0A8S2WAA4-F1
#
_cell.length_a   1.000
_cell.length_b   1.000
_cell.length_c   1.000
_cell.angle_alpha   90.00
_cell.angle_beta   90.00
_cell.angle_gamma   90.00
#
_symmetry.space_group_name_H-M   'P 1'
#
loop_
_entity.id
_entity.type
_entity.pdbx_description
1 polymer ?
#
loop_
_entity_poly.entity_id
_entity_poly.type
_entity_poly.pdbx_seq_one_letter_code
_entity_poly.pdbx_strand_id
1 'polypeptide(L)' 'GSAPGFSSSSGAAHRSYIEEDNDGRKKYKIQFEIGDFRPEELNVRVEGRTLIVKGDRQLKAGNA' A
#
# COMPACT_ATOMS: atom_id res chain seq x y z
N GLY A 1 5.74 -16.23 17.96
CA GLY A 1 6.95 -15.39 17.91
C GLY A 1 6.60 -14.10 17.22
N SER A 2 6.70 -12.98 17.91
CA SER A 2 6.29 -11.67 17.40
C SER A 2 7.44 -11.03 16.61
N ALA A 3 7.22 -10.71 15.34
CA ALA A 3 8.21 -9.98 14.55
C ALA A 3 8.38 -8.55 15.09
N PRO A 4 9.61 -8.01 15.16
CA PRO A 4 9.83 -6.64 15.62
C PRO A 4 9.30 -5.66 14.57
N GLY A 5 8.15 -5.06 14.85
CA GLY A 5 7.60 -3.97 14.05
C GLY A 5 8.36 -2.69 14.32
N PHE A 6 9.03 -2.15 13.30
CA PHE A 6 9.52 -0.77 13.30
C PHE A 6 8.29 0.14 13.20
N SER A 7 7.88 0.75 14.31
CA SER A 7 6.91 1.85 14.27
C SER A 7 7.63 3.09 13.75
N SER A 8 7.38 3.45 12.49
CA SER A 8 7.64 4.80 12.03
C SER A 8 6.56 5.70 12.61
N SER A 9 6.98 6.62 13.49
CA SER A 9 6.14 7.71 13.94
C SER A 9 5.82 8.65 12.77
N SER A 10 4.67 9.33 12.88
CA SER A 10 4.13 10.41 12.04
C SER A 10 3.17 10.00 10.90
N GLY A 11 1.87 10.15 11.19
CA GLY A 11 0.85 10.62 10.24
C GLY A 11 0.41 9.74 9.05
N ALA A 12 1.10 8.65 8.73
CA ALA A 12 0.77 7.89 7.51
C ALA A 12 -0.07 6.64 7.83
N ALA A 13 -1.28 6.57 7.28
CA ALA A 13 -2.26 5.49 7.45
C ALA A 13 -1.89 4.19 6.70
N HIS A 14 -0.64 3.75 6.79
CA HIS A 14 -0.19 2.51 6.16
C HIS A 14 0.66 1.67 7.12
N ARG A 15 0.49 0.35 7.03
CA ARG A 15 1.20 -0.62 7.85
C ARG A 15 2.32 -1.24 7.02
N SER A 16 3.55 -1.20 7.50
CA SER A 16 4.70 -1.85 6.86
C SER A 16 5.25 -2.98 7.70
N TYR A 17 5.64 -4.09 7.06
CA TYR A 17 6.26 -5.25 7.73
C TYR A 17 7.20 -6.00 6.78
N ILE A 18 8.10 -6.81 7.35
CA ILE A 18 8.98 -7.70 6.60
C ILE A 18 8.43 -9.13 6.73
N GLU A 19 8.27 -9.80 5.60
CA GLU A 19 7.88 -11.20 5.54
C GLU A 19 9.04 -12.02 4.97
N GLU A 20 9.35 -13.15 5.59
CA GLU A 20 10.34 -14.10 5.10
C GLU A 20 9.62 -15.21 4.34
N ASP A 21 10.04 -15.49 3.10
CA ASP A 21 9.50 -16.62 2.33
C ASP A 21 10.17 -17.95 2.70
N ASN A 22 9.67 -19.05 2.13
CA ASN A 22 10.16 -20.40 2.41
C ASN A 22 11.65 -20.61 2.04
N ASP A 23 12.23 -19.72 1.23
CA ASP A 23 13.64 -19.74 0.83
C ASP A 23 14.51 -18.84 1.73
N GLY A 24 13.94 -18.28 2.81
CA GLY A 24 14.64 -17.35 3.71
C GLY A 24 14.77 -15.93 3.16
N ARG A 25 14.09 -15.58 2.05
CA ARG A 25 14.20 -14.24 1.46
C ARG A 25 13.23 -13.29 2.14
N LYS A 26 13.76 -12.15 2.59
CA LYS A 26 12.99 -11.08 3.22
C LYS A 26 12.35 -10.17 2.17
N LYS A 27 11.04 -10.01 2.24
CA LYS A 27 10.22 -9.13 1.40
C LYS A 27 9.65 -8.01 2.25
N TYR A 28 9.86 -6.77 1.81
CA TYR A 28 9.21 -5.61 2.41
C TYR A 28 7.79 -5.48 1.87
N LYS A 29 6.81 -5.52 2.77
CA LYS A 29 5.39 -5.39 2.45
C LYS A 29 4.85 -4.11 3.06
N ILE A 30 4.05 -3.40 2.27
CA ILE A 30 3.31 -2.22 2.70
C ILE A 30 1.83 -2.48 2.43
N GLN A 31 1.00 -2.26 3.44
CA GLN A 31 -0.44 -2.46 3.41
C GLN A 31 -1.14 -1.13 3.64
N PHE A 32 -2.09 -0.81 2.77
CA PHE A 32 -2.91 0.40 2.79
C PHE A 32 -4.39 0.01 2.83
N GLU A 33 -5.20 0.73 3.58
CA GLU A 33 -6.65 0.66 3.44
C GLU A 33 -7.07 1.50 2.24
N ILE A 34 -7.63 0.83 1.21
CA ILE A 34 -7.99 1.47 -0.05
C ILE A 34 -9.44 1.99 -0.05
N GLY A 35 -10.14 1.91 1.08
CA GLY A 35 -11.52 2.38 1.26
C GLY A 35 -12.45 1.84 0.16
N ASP A 36 -13.16 2.75 -0.51
CA ASP A 36 -14.10 2.40 -1.57
C ASP A 36 -13.44 2.18 -2.94
N PHE A 37 -12.11 2.35 -3.07
CA PHE A 37 -11.44 2.18 -4.36
C PHE A 37 -11.37 0.71 -4.71
N ARG A 38 -11.66 0.41 -5.97
CA ARG A 38 -11.52 -0.96 -6.47
C ARG A 38 -10.07 -1.18 -6.91
N PRO A 39 -9.53 -2.42 -6.83
CA PRO A 39 -8.15 -2.70 -7.23
C PRO A 39 -7.81 -2.23 -8.65
N GLU A 40 -8.76 -2.31 -9.57
CA GLU A 40 -8.63 -1.84 -10.95
C GLU A 40 -8.55 -0.31 -11.10
N GLU A 41 -8.97 0.46 -10.09
CA GLU A 41 -8.87 1.93 -10.04
C GLU A 41 -7.54 2.39 -9.46
N LEU A 42 -6.72 1.46 -8.98
CA LEU A 42 -5.42 1.75 -8.38
C LEU A 42 -4.31 1.54 -9.40
N ASN A 43 -3.38 2.49 -9.43
CA ASN A 43 -2.19 2.45 -10.24
C ASN A 43 -0.95 2.45 -9.33
N VAL A 44 -0.14 1.41 -9.47
CA VAL A 44 1.11 1.24 -8.72
C VAL A 44 2.29 1.34 -9.67
N ARG A 45 3.21 2.26 -9.42
CA ARG A 45 4.42 2.47 -10.23
C ARG A 45 5.64 2.70 -9.36
N VAL A 46 6.80 2.43 -9.92
CA VAL A 46 8.10 2.74 -9.31
C VAL A 46 8.79 3.78 -10.18
N GLU A 47 9.15 4.91 -9.58
CA GLU A 47 9.91 5.98 -10.22
C GLU A 47 11.22 6.17 -9.46
N GLY A 48 12.33 5.75 -10.05
CA GLY A 48 13.64 5.75 -9.39
C GLY A 48 13.67 4.86 -8.15
N ARG A 49 13.69 5.50 -6.97
CA ARG A 49 13.67 4.81 -5.66
C ARG A 49 12.33 5.01 -4.90
N THR A 50 11.32 5.54 -5.58
CA THR A 50 10.02 5.89 -5.00
C THR A 50 8.95 4.93 -5.50
N LEU A 51 8.20 4.31 -4.58
CA LEU A 51 6.98 3.59 -4.87
C LEU A 51 5.80 4.57 -4.80
N ILE A 52 5.02 4.66 -5.87
CA ILE A 52 3.89 5.58 -6.01
C ILE A 52 2.62 4.75 -6.19
N VAL A 53 1.62 5.01 -5.35
CA VAL A 53 0.28 4.43 -5.42
C VAL A 53 -0.72 5.57 -5.66
N LYS A 54 -1.47 5.50 -6.75
CA LYS A 54 -2.51 6.49 -7.12
C LYS A 54 -3.85 5.79 -7.30
N GLY A 55 -4.93 6.42 -6.89
CA GLY A 55 -6.29 5.95 -7.17
C GLY A 55 -7.01 6.95 -8.07
N ASP A 56 -7.43 6.52 -9.25
CA ASP A 56 -8.15 7.36 -10.22
C ASP A 56 -9.61 6.87 -10.32
N ARG A 57 -10.54 7.58 -9.67
CA ARG A 57 -11.98 7.28 -9.76
C ARG A 57 -12.71 8.36 -10.55
N GLN A 58 -13.36 7.96 -11.65
CA GLN A 58 -14.34 8.82 -12.31
C GLN A 58 -15.67 8.76 -11.55
N LEU A 59 -15.95 9.78 -10.74
CA LEU A 59 -17.28 9.96 -10.18
C LEU A 59 -18.21 10.41 -11.31
N LYS A 60 -19.08 9.51 -11.78
CA LYS A 60 -20.21 9.94 -12.61
C LYS A 60 -21.14 10.76 -11.72
N ALA A 61 -21.14 12.08 -11.90
CA ALA A 61 -22.17 12.95 -11.31
C ALA A 61 -23.52 12.49 -11.88
N GLY A 62 -24.35 11.87 -11.04
CA GLY A 62 -25.72 11.55 -11.41
C GLY A 62 -26.45 12.85 -11.73
N ASN A 63 -27.10 12.92 -12.89
CA ASN A 63 -28.02 14.00 -13.22
C ASN A 63 -29.18 13.94 -12.22
N ALA A 64 -29.42 15.05 -11.52
CA ALA A 64 -30.51 15.24 -10.57
C ALA A 64 -31.86 15.39 -11.29
#